data_AF-A0A2K5F4X9-F1
#
_entry.id   AF-A0A2K5F4X9-F1
#
_cell.length_a   1.000
_cell.length_b   1.000
_cell.length_c   1.000
_cell.angle_alpha   90.00
_cell.angle_beta   90.00
_cell.angle_gamma   90.00
#
_symmetry.space_group_name_H-M   'P 1'
#
loop_
_entity.id
_entity.type
_entity.pdbx_description
1 polymer ?
#
loop_
_entity_poly.entity_id
_entity_poly.type
_entity_poly.pdbx_seq_one_letter_code
_entity_poly.pdbx_strand_id
1 'polypeptide(L)'
;MTTNTGPLHPYWPQHLRLDNFVPNDRPTWHILAGLFSVTGVLVVTTWLLSGRAAVVPLGTWRRLSLCWFAVCGFIHLVIEGWFILYYEDLLGDQAFLSQLWKEYSKGDSRYILGDNFTVCMESITVCLWGPLSLWVVIAFLRQHPLRFVLQLVVSVGQIYGDVLYFLTEHRDGFQHGELGHPLYFWFYFVFMNSLWLVLPGVLVLDAVKHLSHAQSTLDAKATKAKSKKN
;
A
#
# COMPACT_ATOMS: atom_id res chain seq x y z
N MET A 1 46.00 -0.80 -17.88
CA MET A 1 45.07 0.17 -17.27
C MET A 1 43.77 -0.56 -16.98
N THR A 2 43.56 -0.99 -15.75
CA THR A 2 42.27 -1.55 -15.31
C THR A 2 41.32 -0.39 -15.11
N THR A 3 40.47 -0.12 -16.10
CA THR A 3 39.35 0.82 -15.92
C THR A 3 38.47 0.26 -14.82
N ASN A 4 38.52 0.91 -13.65
CA ASN A 4 37.61 0.64 -12.53
C ASN A 4 36.21 1.13 -12.96
N THR A 5 35.54 0.37 -13.81
CA THR A 5 34.15 0.60 -14.17
C THR A 5 33.29 0.02 -13.06
N GLY A 6 33.16 0.76 -11.97
CA GLY A 6 32.09 0.49 -11.00
C GLY A 6 30.75 0.47 -11.73
N PRO A 7 29.73 -0.20 -11.16
CA PRO A 7 28.44 -0.30 -11.80
C PRO A 7 27.86 1.11 -12.07
N LEU A 8 27.34 1.33 -13.28
CA LEU A 8 26.81 2.62 -13.73
C LEU A 8 25.59 3.06 -12.90
N HIS A 9 24.89 2.10 -12.32
CA HIS A 9 23.71 2.28 -11.48
C HIS A 9 23.69 1.25 -10.33
N PRO A 10 22.95 1.51 -9.23
CA PRO A 10 22.90 0.60 -8.07
C PRO A 10 21.92 -0.58 -8.23
N TYR A 11 21.11 -0.60 -9.29
CA TYR A 11 20.03 -1.57 -9.45
C TYR A 11 20.49 -2.96 -9.88
N TRP A 12 19.72 -3.97 -9.50
CA TRP A 12 19.91 -5.36 -9.92
C TRP A 12 18.88 -5.73 -11.01
N PRO A 13 19.26 -6.44 -12.09
CA PRO A 13 20.59 -6.98 -12.33
C PRO A 13 21.60 -5.92 -12.85
N GLN A 14 22.86 -6.04 -12.42
CA GLN A 14 23.93 -5.04 -12.70
C GLN A 14 24.30 -4.88 -14.18
N HIS A 15 23.86 -5.78 -15.06
CA HIS A 15 24.16 -5.72 -16.50
C HIS A 15 23.14 -4.89 -17.29
N LEU A 16 22.09 -4.36 -16.64
CA LEU A 16 21.15 -3.45 -17.28
C LEU A 16 21.87 -2.23 -17.86
N ARG A 17 21.34 -1.71 -18.98
CA ARG A 17 21.80 -0.47 -19.60
C ARG A 17 20.75 0.59 -19.36
N LEU A 18 20.99 1.43 -18.35
CA LEU A 18 20.09 2.51 -17.95
C LEU A 18 20.68 3.85 -18.41
N ASP A 19 20.62 4.11 -19.71
CA ASP A 19 21.37 5.19 -20.37
C ASP A 19 21.01 6.60 -19.85
N ASN A 20 19.76 6.78 -19.37
CA ASN A 20 19.26 8.05 -18.82
C ASN A 20 19.32 8.12 -17.28
N PHE A 21 20.05 7.22 -16.62
CA PHE A 21 20.11 7.18 -15.17
C PHE A 21 20.85 8.40 -14.60
N VAL A 22 20.16 9.13 -13.72
CA VAL A 22 20.72 10.21 -12.92
C VAL A 22 20.56 9.85 -11.44
N PRO A 23 21.66 9.78 -10.65
CA PRO A 23 21.56 9.56 -9.21
C PRO A 23 20.74 10.65 -8.51
N ASN A 24 20.02 10.25 -7.46
CA ASN A 24 19.30 11.18 -6.59
C ASN A 24 20.23 12.28 -6.08
N ASP A 25 19.83 13.55 -6.20
CA ASP A 25 20.54 14.68 -5.60
C ASP A 25 20.20 14.88 -4.11
N ARG A 26 19.08 14.31 -3.64
CA ARG A 26 18.73 14.27 -2.22
C ARG A 26 19.24 12.96 -1.62
N PRO A 27 19.90 13.01 -0.46
CA PRO A 27 20.25 11.78 0.24
C PRO A 27 18.98 11.12 0.81
N THR A 28 19.01 9.79 0.92
CA THR A 28 17.87 8.96 1.35
C THR A 28 17.21 9.44 2.65
N TRP A 29 17.98 9.98 3.61
CA TRP A 29 17.42 10.48 4.86
C TRP A 29 16.46 11.67 4.68
N HIS A 30 16.66 12.53 3.68
CA HIS A 30 15.71 13.61 3.38
C HIS A 30 14.38 13.05 2.87
N ILE A 31 14.44 11.99 2.06
CA ILE A 31 13.27 11.30 1.52
C ILE A 31 12.49 10.65 2.67
N LEU A 32 13.18 9.92 3.55
CA LEU A 32 12.59 9.30 4.73
C LEU A 32 11.98 10.36 5.66
N ALA A 33 12.69 11.45 5.94
CA ALA A 33 12.18 12.53 6.79
C ALA A 33 10.90 13.15 6.21
N GLY A 34 10.87 13.40 4.89
CA GLY A 34 9.66 13.88 4.21
C GLY A 34 8.49 12.91 4.32
N LEU A 35 8.72 11.62 4.03
CA LEU A 35 7.69 10.58 4.11
C LEU A 35 7.15 10.42 5.54
N PHE A 36 8.01 10.34 6.55
CA PHE A 36 7.60 10.24 7.96
C PHE A 36 6.88 11.49 8.46
N SER A 37 7.26 12.67 7.98
CA SER A 37 6.58 13.92 8.36
C SER A 37 5.16 13.96 7.80
N VAL A 38 4.97 13.68 6.51
CA VAL A 38 3.65 13.69 5.87
C VAL A 38 2.74 12.60 6.44
N THR A 39 3.26 11.38 6.58
CA THR A 39 2.49 10.28 7.18
C THR A 39 2.17 10.56 8.66
N GLY A 40 3.08 11.15 9.42
CA GLY A 40 2.84 11.60 10.79
C GLY A 40 1.70 12.63 10.89
N VAL A 41 1.69 13.64 10.01
CA VAL A 41 0.59 14.62 9.94
C VAL A 41 -0.72 13.93 9.58
N LEU A 42 -0.74 13.03 8.60
CA LEU A 42 -1.94 12.27 8.22
C LEU A 42 -2.48 11.42 9.37
N VAL A 43 -1.60 10.72 10.11
CA VAL A 43 -2.01 9.90 11.25
C VAL A 43 -2.58 10.76 12.37
N VAL A 44 -1.91 11.86 12.75
CA VAL A 44 -2.39 12.76 13.80
C VAL A 44 -3.73 13.40 13.43
N THR A 45 -3.84 13.92 12.20
CA THR A 45 -5.10 14.54 11.73
C THR A 45 -6.24 13.53 11.70
N THR A 46 -6.02 12.33 11.16
CA THR A 46 -7.03 11.25 11.12
C THR A 46 -7.40 10.78 12.53
N TRP A 47 -6.43 10.68 13.44
CA TRP A 47 -6.67 10.32 14.83
C TRP A 47 -7.57 11.34 15.54
N LEU A 48 -7.31 12.64 15.36
CA LEU A 48 -8.13 13.72 15.93
C LEU A 48 -9.52 13.74 15.31
N LEU A 49 -9.63 13.59 13.99
CA LEU A 49 -10.91 13.52 13.27
C LEU A 49 -11.74 12.33 13.74
N SER A 50 -11.14 11.14 13.89
CA SER A 50 -11.86 9.95 14.36
C SER A 50 -12.41 10.07 15.78
N GLY A 51 -11.83 10.93 16.62
CA GLY A 51 -12.33 11.22 17.95
C GLY A 51 -13.44 12.28 17.99
N ARG A 52 -13.44 13.23 17.04
CA ARG A 52 -14.34 14.39 17.06
C ARG A 52 -15.49 14.31 16.05
N ALA A 53 -15.25 13.76 14.87
CA ALA A 53 -16.16 13.78 13.73
C ALA A 53 -16.97 12.49 13.58
N ALA A 54 -16.65 11.43 14.33
CA ALA A 54 -17.38 10.18 14.28
C ALA A 54 -18.78 10.33 14.88
N VAL A 55 -19.81 9.93 14.14
CA VAL A 55 -21.22 9.99 14.57
C VAL A 55 -21.48 9.12 15.80
N VAL A 56 -20.74 8.02 15.93
CA VAL A 56 -20.70 7.21 17.15
C VAL A 56 -19.26 7.08 17.63
N PRO A 57 -19.03 7.02 18.96
CA PRO A 57 -17.69 6.82 19.49
C PRO A 57 -17.04 5.56 18.92
N LEU A 58 -15.82 5.71 18.39
CA LEU A 58 -15.03 4.60 17.86
C LEU A 58 -14.00 4.17 18.90
N GLY A 59 -13.87 2.86 19.12
CA GLY A 59 -12.81 2.30 19.96
C GLY A 59 -11.42 2.55 19.38
N THR A 60 -10.39 2.49 20.24
CA THR A 60 -8.98 2.77 19.89
C THR A 60 -8.52 2.04 18.63
N TRP A 61 -8.76 0.72 18.54
CA TRP A 61 -8.32 -0.08 17.39
C TRP A 61 -8.99 0.31 16.08
N ARG A 62 -10.28 0.68 16.11
CA ARG A 62 -10.97 1.19 14.92
C ARG A 62 -10.37 2.53 14.49
N ARG A 63 -10.04 3.41 15.44
CA ARG A 63 -9.42 4.71 15.14
C ARG A 63 -8.03 4.52 14.52
N LEU A 64 -7.24 3.58 15.03
CA LEU A 64 -5.96 3.19 14.42
C LEU A 64 -6.17 2.62 13.01
N SER A 65 -7.19 1.80 12.77
CA SER A 65 -7.48 1.30 11.43
C SER A 65 -7.88 2.42 10.46
N LEU A 66 -8.57 3.46 10.93
CA LEU A 66 -8.84 4.64 10.08
C LEU A 66 -7.56 5.39 9.72
N CYS A 67 -6.60 5.50 10.65
CA CYS A 67 -5.30 6.09 10.37
C CYS A 67 -4.54 5.26 9.33
N TRP A 68 -4.58 3.92 9.43
CA TRP A 68 -4.03 3.01 8.43
C TRP A 68 -4.65 3.23 7.05
N PHE A 69 -5.99 3.28 6.93
CA PHE A 69 -6.66 3.53 5.65
C PHE A 69 -6.37 4.92 5.08
N ALA A 70 -6.20 5.95 5.92
CA ALA A 70 -5.78 7.27 5.46
C ALA A 70 -4.34 7.24 4.88
N VAL A 71 -3.43 6.52 5.54
CA VAL A 71 -2.06 6.30 5.03
C VAL A 71 -2.09 5.49 3.72
N CYS A 72 -2.88 4.42 3.63
CA CYS A 72 -3.06 3.66 2.39
C CYS A 72 -3.57 4.56 1.26
N GLY A 73 -4.61 5.35 1.53
CA GLY A 73 -5.15 6.29 0.54
C GLY A 73 -4.10 7.27 0.02
N PHE A 74 -3.25 7.79 0.91
CA PHE A 74 -2.13 8.67 0.53
C PHE A 74 -1.09 7.95 -0.33
N ILE A 75 -0.65 6.76 0.08
CA ILE A 75 0.36 5.98 -0.66
C ILE A 75 -0.15 5.64 -2.05
N HIS A 76 -1.35 5.06 -2.13
CA HIS A 76 -1.95 4.67 -3.41
C HIS A 76 -2.21 5.87 -4.32
N LEU A 77 -2.75 6.98 -3.81
CA LEU A 77 -3.10 8.12 -4.68
C LEU A 77 -1.90 9.01 -5.05
N VAL A 78 -0.97 9.22 -4.12
CA VAL A 78 0.11 10.20 -4.29
C VAL A 78 1.39 9.52 -4.72
N ILE A 79 1.80 8.44 -4.04
CA ILE A 79 3.09 7.80 -4.30
C ILE A 79 2.96 6.89 -5.52
N GLU A 80 2.06 5.92 -5.49
CA GLU A 80 1.79 5.01 -6.61
C GLU A 80 1.20 5.77 -7.80
N GLY A 81 0.36 6.77 -7.55
CA GLY A 81 -0.16 7.66 -8.60
C GLY A 81 0.96 8.42 -9.32
N TRP A 82 1.99 8.85 -8.60
CA TRP A 82 3.17 9.45 -9.23
C TRP A 82 3.92 8.44 -10.10
N PHE A 83 4.12 7.21 -9.63
CA PHE A 83 4.76 6.17 -10.44
C PHE A 83 3.99 5.92 -11.74
N ILE A 84 2.67 5.74 -11.68
CA ILE A 84 1.86 5.49 -12.87
C ILE A 84 1.94 6.63 -13.90
N LEU A 85 2.06 7.87 -13.45
CA LEU A 85 2.15 9.02 -14.34
C LEU A 85 3.55 9.25 -14.93
N TYR A 86 4.62 8.83 -14.23
CA TYR A 86 6.00 9.25 -14.53
C TYR A 86 7.03 8.11 -14.56
N TYR A 87 6.61 6.84 -14.62
CA TYR A 87 7.56 5.71 -14.57
C TYR A 87 8.58 5.72 -15.71
N GLU A 88 8.21 6.23 -16.90
CA GLU A 88 9.10 6.32 -18.07
C GLU A 88 10.23 7.35 -17.89
N ASP A 89 10.00 8.38 -17.07
CA ASP A 89 10.95 9.46 -16.83
C ASP A 89 11.79 9.25 -15.55
N LEU A 90 11.47 8.21 -14.77
CA LEU A 90 11.92 8.03 -13.39
C LEU A 90 13.46 8.03 -13.24
N LEU A 91 14.17 7.47 -14.23
CA LEU A 91 15.62 7.37 -14.23
C LEU A 91 16.31 8.73 -14.15
N GLY A 92 15.79 9.73 -14.88
CA GLY A 92 16.36 11.08 -14.96
C GLY A 92 15.69 12.09 -14.02
N ASP A 93 14.47 11.81 -13.56
CA ASP A 93 13.69 12.79 -12.80
C ASP A 93 14.20 12.97 -11.35
N GLN A 94 14.23 14.24 -10.93
CA GLN A 94 14.70 14.70 -9.63
C GLN A 94 13.57 15.25 -8.75
N ALA A 95 12.30 15.09 -9.14
CA ALA A 95 11.19 15.31 -8.22
C ALA A 95 11.33 14.43 -6.96
N PHE A 96 10.79 14.90 -5.82
CA PHE A 96 10.90 14.18 -4.54
C PHE A 96 10.33 12.75 -4.64
N LEU A 97 9.16 12.59 -5.25
CA LEU A 97 8.51 11.29 -5.40
C LEU A 97 9.25 10.39 -6.39
N SER A 98 9.83 10.93 -7.46
CA SER A 98 10.70 10.15 -8.35
C SER A 98 11.95 9.65 -7.65
N GLN A 99 12.56 10.46 -6.79
CA GLN A 99 13.70 10.04 -6.00
C GLN A 99 13.34 8.98 -4.94
N LEU A 100 12.13 9.07 -4.37
CA LEU A 100 11.59 8.02 -3.50
C LEU A 100 11.45 6.69 -4.27
N TRP A 101 10.89 6.72 -5.47
CA TRP A 101 10.76 5.54 -6.31
C TRP A 101 12.10 4.99 -6.78
N LYS A 102 13.07 5.84 -7.14
CA LYS A 102 14.46 5.42 -7.40
C LYS A 102 15.12 4.77 -6.18
N GLU A 103 14.86 5.28 -4.97
CA GLU A 103 15.35 4.65 -3.74
C GLU A 103 14.69 3.27 -3.53
N TYR A 104 13.37 3.18 -3.64
CA TYR A 104 12.66 1.90 -3.51
C TYR A 104 13.08 0.89 -4.57
N SER A 105 13.37 1.36 -5.79
CA SER A 105 13.80 0.52 -6.91
C SER A 105 15.17 -0.14 -6.72
N LYS A 106 15.96 0.30 -5.71
CA LYS A 106 17.15 -0.44 -5.27
C LYS A 106 16.79 -1.78 -4.63
N GLY A 107 15.60 -1.88 -4.03
CA GLY A 107 14.99 -3.12 -3.55
C GLY A 107 14.32 -3.94 -4.64
N ASP A 108 13.70 -3.28 -5.62
CA ASP A 108 13.01 -3.92 -6.73
C ASP A 108 13.04 -3.07 -8.00
N SER A 109 13.91 -3.43 -8.94
CA SER A 109 14.15 -2.68 -10.16
C SER A 109 12.99 -2.75 -11.16
N ARG A 110 11.97 -3.60 -10.95
CA ARG A 110 10.79 -3.62 -11.83
C ARG A 110 10.10 -2.26 -11.93
N TYR A 111 10.23 -1.40 -10.92
CA TYR A 111 9.70 -0.04 -10.93
C TYR A 111 10.48 0.90 -11.86
N ILE A 112 11.82 0.83 -11.93
CA ILE A 112 12.56 1.62 -12.94
C ILE A 112 12.48 1.03 -14.35
N LEU A 113 12.13 -0.26 -14.45
CA LEU A 113 11.96 -0.94 -15.73
C LEU A 113 10.55 -0.78 -16.31
N GLY A 114 9.59 -0.28 -15.52
CA GLY A 114 8.19 -0.20 -15.94
C GLY A 114 7.60 -1.57 -16.25
N ASP A 115 7.86 -2.57 -15.39
CA ASP A 115 7.36 -3.92 -15.61
C ASP A 115 5.82 -3.93 -15.79
N ASN A 116 5.33 -4.71 -16.75
CA ASN A 116 3.93 -4.74 -17.13
C ASN A 116 3.01 -5.07 -15.94
N PHE A 117 3.39 -6.06 -15.13
CA PHE A 117 2.56 -6.42 -13.99
C PHE A 117 2.57 -5.31 -12.94
N THR A 118 3.74 -4.77 -12.61
CA THR A 118 3.87 -3.66 -11.65
C THR A 118 3.04 -2.45 -12.08
N VAL A 119 3.18 -1.99 -13.33
CA VAL A 119 2.39 -0.86 -13.86
C VAL A 119 0.89 -1.15 -13.83
N CYS A 120 0.45 -2.35 -14.23
CA CYS A 120 -0.97 -2.71 -14.19
C CYS A 120 -1.52 -2.79 -12.76
N MET A 121 -0.79 -3.43 -11.84
CA MET A 121 -1.20 -3.58 -10.44
C MET A 121 -1.32 -2.21 -9.77
N GLU A 122 -0.29 -1.37 -9.91
CA GLU A 122 -0.27 -0.03 -9.34
C GLU A 122 -1.34 0.88 -9.98
N SER A 123 -1.69 0.68 -11.25
CA SER A 123 -2.82 1.40 -11.86
C SER A 123 -4.15 1.04 -11.18
N ILE A 124 -4.34 -0.23 -10.81
CA ILE A 124 -5.54 -0.67 -10.08
C ILE A 124 -5.55 -0.10 -8.66
N THR A 125 -4.40 -0.09 -7.97
CA THR A 125 -4.31 0.45 -6.61
C THR A 125 -4.61 1.94 -6.58
N VAL A 126 -4.10 2.71 -7.55
CA VAL A 126 -4.38 4.14 -7.73
C VAL A 126 -5.86 4.37 -8.03
N CYS A 127 -6.43 3.65 -8.99
CA CYS A 127 -7.82 3.88 -9.44
C CYS A 127 -8.87 3.40 -8.45
N LEU A 128 -8.59 2.34 -7.68
CA LEU A 128 -9.56 1.69 -6.79
C LEU A 128 -9.15 1.78 -5.32
N TRP A 129 -8.01 1.23 -4.93
CA TRP A 129 -7.66 1.09 -3.51
C TRP A 129 -7.41 2.42 -2.82
N GLY A 130 -6.84 3.40 -3.52
CA GLY A 130 -6.67 4.77 -3.02
C GLY A 130 -8.00 5.44 -2.67
N PRO A 131 -8.90 5.67 -3.66
CA PRO A 131 -10.20 6.28 -3.42
C PRO A 131 -11.06 5.49 -2.42
N LEU A 132 -11.09 4.16 -2.55
CA LEU A 132 -11.89 3.32 -1.65
C LEU A 132 -11.33 3.34 -0.21
N SER A 133 -10.02 3.43 0.00
CA SER A 133 -9.43 3.56 1.34
C SER A 133 -9.89 4.86 2.02
N LEU A 134 -9.90 5.98 1.30
CA LEU A 134 -10.44 7.24 1.83
C LEU A 134 -11.94 7.14 2.09
N TRP A 135 -12.68 6.45 1.22
CA TRP A 135 -14.10 6.22 1.43
C TRP A 135 -14.36 5.33 2.66
N VAL A 136 -13.52 4.32 2.93
CA VAL A 136 -13.58 3.53 4.18
C VAL A 136 -13.51 4.46 5.39
N VAL A 137 -12.56 5.39 5.42
CA VAL A 137 -12.44 6.37 6.52
C VAL A 137 -13.75 7.15 6.70
N ILE A 138 -14.25 7.77 5.63
CA ILE A 138 -15.48 8.57 5.67
C ILE A 138 -16.69 7.72 6.09
N ALA A 139 -16.82 6.51 5.54
CA ALA A 139 -17.91 5.59 5.82
C ALA A 139 -17.94 5.16 7.29
N PHE A 140 -16.78 4.94 7.91
CA PHE A 140 -16.71 4.63 9.34
C PHE A 140 -17.06 5.82 10.23
N LEU A 141 -16.59 7.03 9.90
CA LEU A 141 -16.96 8.25 10.63
C LEU A 141 -18.48 8.48 10.59
N ARG A 142 -19.14 8.12 9.49
CA ARG A 142 -20.59 8.30 9.30
C ARG A 142 -21.46 7.10 9.66
N GLN A 143 -20.88 6.01 10.18
CA GLN A 143 -21.60 4.74 10.40
C GLN A 143 -22.35 4.22 9.17
N HIS A 144 -21.80 4.45 7.98
CA HIS A 144 -22.43 4.06 6.73
C HIS A 144 -22.49 2.52 6.61
N PRO A 145 -23.63 1.92 6.21
CA PRO A 145 -23.80 0.46 6.13
C PRO A 145 -22.68 -0.26 5.37
N LEU A 146 -22.15 0.35 4.31
CA LEU A 146 -21.09 -0.22 3.48
C LEU A 146 -19.69 -0.23 4.11
N ARG A 147 -19.45 0.42 5.26
CA ARG A 147 -18.09 0.58 5.84
C ARG A 147 -17.31 -0.73 5.99
N PHE A 148 -17.96 -1.80 6.42
CA PHE A 148 -17.33 -3.12 6.55
C PHE A 148 -17.17 -3.85 5.21
N VAL A 149 -18.08 -3.63 4.26
CA VAL A 149 -17.94 -4.16 2.89
C VAL A 149 -16.77 -3.50 2.18
N LEU A 150 -16.65 -2.17 2.27
CA LEU A 150 -15.53 -1.42 1.71
C LEU A 150 -14.20 -1.84 2.36
N GLN A 151 -14.15 -1.95 3.69
CA GLN A 151 -12.96 -2.45 4.39
C GLN A 151 -12.57 -3.84 3.87
N LEU A 152 -13.53 -4.77 3.77
CA LEU A 152 -13.28 -6.11 3.27
C LEU A 152 -12.74 -6.09 1.84
N VAL A 153 -13.39 -5.36 0.93
CA VAL A 153 -13.01 -5.30 -0.50
C VAL A 153 -11.61 -4.72 -0.68
N VAL A 154 -11.32 -3.58 -0.04
CA VAL A 154 -9.99 -2.95 -0.13
C VAL A 154 -8.92 -3.87 0.45
N SER A 155 -9.16 -4.44 1.64
CA SER A 155 -8.18 -5.30 2.28
C SER A 155 -7.92 -6.59 1.50
N VAL A 156 -8.94 -7.21 0.91
CA VAL A 156 -8.76 -8.36 0.01
C VAL A 156 -7.99 -7.97 -1.25
N GLY A 157 -8.31 -6.81 -1.85
CA GLY A 157 -7.61 -6.30 -3.03
C GLY A 157 -6.12 -6.05 -2.77
N GLN A 158 -5.79 -5.45 -1.63
CA GLN A 158 -4.40 -5.24 -1.18
C GLN A 158 -3.65 -6.56 -1.02
N ILE A 159 -4.23 -7.53 -0.29
CA ILE A 159 -3.62 -8.87 -0.11
C ILE A 159 -3.42 -9.56 -1.46
N TYR A 160 -4.42 -9.50 -2.34
CA TYR A 160 -4.34 -10.17 -3.63
C TYR A 160 -3.25 -9.59 -4.52
N GLY A 161 -3.17 -8.25 -4.62
CA GLY A 161 -2.12 -7.56 -5.36
C GLY A 161 -0.74 -7.91 -4.80
N ASP A 162 -0.57 -7.87 -3.49
CA ASP A 162 0.72 -8.09 -2.85
C ASP A 162 1.18 -9.56 -2.90
N VAL A 163 0.25 -10.52 -2.80
CA VAL A 163 0.55 -11.93 -3.07
C VAL A 163 1.03 -12.12 -4.51
N LEU A 164 0.38 -11.48 -5.49
CA LEU A 164 0.83 -11.54 -6.87
C LEU A 164 2.20 -10.88 -7.05
N TYR A 165 2.45 -9.74 -6.39
CA TYR A 165 3.75 -9.05 -6.39
C TYR A 165 4.90 -9.94 -5.91
N PHE A 166 4.71 -10.66 -4.81
CA PHE A 166 5.68 -11.64 -4.33
C PHE A 166 5.82 -12.84 -5.27
N LEU A 167 4.70 -13.38 -5.78
CA LEU A 167 4.74 -14.56 -6.63
C LEU A 167 5.39 -14.29 -7.99
N THR A 168 5.18 -13.12 -8.59
CA THR A 168 5.82 -12.75 -9.85
C THR A 168 7.33 -12.65 -9.66
N GLU A 169 7.80 -11.98 -8.61
CA GLU A 169 9.25 -11.86 -8.35
C GLU A 169 9.88 -13.21 -7.98
N HIS A 170 9.17 -14.02 -7.19
CA HIS A 170 9.63 -15.36 -6.87
C HIS A 170 9.78 -16.23 -8.11
N ARG A 171 8.82 -16.17 -9.05
CA ARG A 171 8.90 -16.90 -10.31
C ARG A 171 10.00 -16.39 -11.23
N ASP A 172 10.31 -15.11 -11.14
CA ASP A 172 11.44 -14.47 -11.82
C ASP A 172 12.79 -14.72 -11.11
N GLY A 173 12.79 -15.53 -10.05
CA GLY A 173 14.00 -15.94 -9.36
C GLY A 173 14.66 -14.84 -8.54
N PHE A 174 13.89 -13.82 -8.11
CA PHE A 174 14.39 -12.64 -7.41
C PHE A 174 15.47 -11.87 -8.19
N GLN A 175 15.33 -11.81 -9.52
CA GLN A 175 16.32 -11.20 -10.40
C GLN A 175 16.33 -9.68 -10.37
N HIS A 176 15.34 -9.02 -9.76
CA HIS A 176 15.18 -7.56 -9.80
C HIS A 176 15.66 -6.84 -8.53
N GLY A 177 16.32 -7.54 -7.62
CA GLY A 177 16.93 -6.95 -6.42
C GLY A 177 18.13 -7.78 -5.95
N GLU A 178 19.03 -7.19 -5.16
CA GLU A 178 20.13 -7.96 -4.57
C GLU A 178 19.58 -8.91 -3.49
N LEU A 179 19.45 -10.19 -3.84
CA LEU A 179 18.88 -11.21 -2.97
C LEU A 179 19.64 -11.30 -1.63
N GLY A 180 18.89 -11.22 -0.52
CA GLY A 180 19.44 -11.33 0.83
C GLY A 180 20.01 -10.04 1.41
N HIS A 181 20.08 -8.94 0.65
CA HIS A 181 20.55 -7.65 1.16
C HIS A 181 19.67 -7.16 2.34
N PRO A 182 20.22 -6.84 3.53
CA PRO A 182 19.42 -6.53 4.72
C PRO A 182 18.44 -5.37 4.55
N LEU A 183 18.88 -4.29 3.90
CA LEU A 183 18.01 -3.12 3.67
C LEU A 183 17.07 -3.33 2.46
N TYR A 184 17.64 -3.55 1.28
CA TYR A 184 16.89 -3.60 0.03
C TYR A 184 16.00 -4.83 -0.12
N PHE A 185 16.49 -6.02 0.20
CA PHE A 185 15.67 -7.22 0.11
C PHE A 185 14.81 -7.42 1.36
N TRP A 186 15.42 -7.50 2.54
CA TRP A 186 14.65 -7.87 3.75
C TRP A 186 13.75 -6.72 4.25
N PHE A 187 14.23 -5.48 4.26
CA PHE A 187 13.44 -4.38 4.77
C PHE A 187 12.48 -3.80 3.71
N TYR A 188 12.96 -3.37 2.55
CA TYR A 188 12.07 -2.81 1.51
C TYR A 188 11.18 -3.87 0.88
N PHE A 189 11.76 -4.92 0.30
CA PHE A 189 10.97 -5.90 -0.44
C PHE A 189 10.13 -6.82 0.48
N VAL A 190 10.71 -7.42 1.53
CA VAL A 190 9.95 -8.37 2.37
C VAL A 190 9.13 -7.66 3.44
N PHE A 191 9.74 -6.88 4.32
CA PHE A 191 9.07 -6.36 5.51
C PHE A 191 7.98 -5.33 5.18
N MET A 192 8.29 -4.31 4.37
CA MET A 192 7.32 -3.25 4.06
C MET A 192 6.10 -3.82 3.36
N ASN A 193 6.28 -4.67 2.35
CA ASN A 193 5.16 -5.32 1.66
C ASN A 193 4.40 -6.28 2.57
N SER A 194 5.08 -7.05 3.43
CA SER A 194 4.38 -7.91 4.42
C SER A 194 3.39 -7.17 5.33
N LEU A 195 3.52 -5.85 5.52
CA LEU A 195 2.51 -5.04 6.20
C LEU A 195 1.17 -5.00 5.45
N TRP A 196 1.19 -4.95 4.11
CA TRP A 196 0.03 -5.01 3.22
C TRP A 196 -0.57 -6.42 3.09
N LEU A 197 0.13 -7.46 3.56
CA LEU A 197 -0.48 -8.79 3.80
C LEU A 197 -1.14 -8.86 5.18
N VAL A 198 -0.37 -8.54 6.23
CA VAL A 198 -0.76 -8.85 7.61
C VAL A 198 -1.85 -7.90 8.12
N LEU A 199 -1.67 -6.58 7.96
CA LEU A 199 -2.63 -5.61 8.52
C LEU A 199 -3.98 -5.69 7.79
N PRO A 200 -4.03 -5.73 6.45
CA PRO A 200 -5.28 -6.02 5.75
C PRO A 200 -5.86 -7.39 6.10
N GLY A 201 -5.04 -8.42 6.33
CA GLY A 201 -5.52 -9.75 6.77
C GLY A 201 -6.28 -9.69 8.10
N VAL A 202 -5.79 -8.93 9.07
CA VAL A 202 -6.50 -8.67 10.34
C VAL A 202 -7.81 -7.92 10.09
N LEU A 203 -7.81 -6.93 9.19
CA LEU A 203 -9.00 -6.15 8.84
C LEU A 203 -10.04 -6.96 8.06
N VAL A 204 -9.64 -7.95 7.26
CA VAL A 204 -10.54 -8.94 6.65
C VAL A 204 -11.24 -9.74 7.74
N LEU A 205 -10.49 -10.30 8.69
CA LEU A 205 -11.09 -11.07 9.79
C LEU A 205 -12.05 -10.23 10.64
N ASP A 206 -11.70 -8.97 10.91
CA ASP A 206 -12.57 -8.02 11.59
C ASP A 206 -13.86 -7.74 10.81
N ALA A 207 -13.76 -7.42 9.51
CA ALA A 207 -14.93 -7.14 8.68
C ALA A 207 -15.85 -8.36 8.56
N VAL A 208 -15.29 -9.55 8.33
CA VAL A 208 -16.05 -10.81 8.24
C VAL A 208 -16.81 -11.06 9.54
N LYS A 209 -16.16 -10.93 10.71
CA LYS A 209 -16.83 -11.12 12.02
C LYS A 209 -18.04 -10.18 12.17
N HIS A 210 -17.86 -8.90 11.86
CA HIS A 210 -18.93 -7.91 11.98
C HIS A 210 -20.08 -8.15 10.99
N LEU A 211 -19.76 -8.48 9.73
CA LEU A 211 -20.76 -8.77 8.70
C LEU A 211 -21.53 -10.06 9.02
N SER A 212 -20.84 -11.13 9.41
CA SER A 212 -21.46 -12.40 9.82
C SER A 212 -22.35 -12.23 11.04
N HIS A 213 -21.92 -11.45 12.03
CA HIS A 213 -22.76 -11.14 13.20
C HIS A 213 -24.04 -10.41 12.78
N ALA A 214 -23.92 -9.38 11.94
CA ALA A 214 -25.08 -8.64 11.44
C ALA A 214 -26.06 -9.56 10.70
N GLN A 215 -25.57 -10.43 9.81
CA GLN A 215 -26.40 -11.39 9.09
C GLN A 215 -27.12 -12.37 10.03
N SER A 216 -26.40 -12.90 11.02
CA SER A 216 -26.97 -13.84 12.01
C SER A 216 -28.15 -13.23 12.79
N THR A 217 -28.13 -11.92 13.05
CA THR A 217 -29.26 -11.24 13.71
C THR A 217 -30.53 -11.21 12.85
N LEU A 218 -30.39 -11.12 11.52
CA LEU A 218 -31.52 -11.15 10.58
C LEU A 218 -32.11 -12.55 10.51
N ASP A 219 -31.26 -13.57 10.42
CA ASP A 219 -31.68 -14.97 10.32
C ASP A 219 -32.41 -15.43 11.61
N ALA A 220 -31.92 -15.00 12.78
CA ALA A 220 -32.59 -15.27 14.06
C ALA A 220 -33.96 -14.59 14.17
N LYS A 221 -34.11 -13.36 13.67
CA LYS A 221 -35.40 -12.65 13.63
C LYS A 221 -36.40 -13.36 12.72
N ALA A 222 -35.96 -13.81 11.53
CA ALA A 222 -36.81 -14.55 10.61
C ALA A 222 -37.30 -15.88 11.21
N THR A 223 -36.43 -16.59 11.93
CA THR A 223 -36.76 -17.85 12.61
C THR A 223 -37.80 -17.63 13.71
N LYS A 224 -37.63 -16.61 14.56
CA LYS A 224 -38.61 -16.25 15.60
C LYS A 224 -39.96 -15.82 15.01
N ALA A 225 -39.96 -15.10 13.89
CA ALA A 225 -41.20 -14.67 13.23
C ALA A 225 -42.00 -15.86 12.67
N LYS A 226 -41.33 -16.88 12.12
CA LYS A 226 -41.96 -18.13 11.68
C LYS A 226 -42.55 -18.92 12.86
N SER A 227 -41.82 -19.03 13.96
CA SER A 227 -42.29 -19.72 15.17
C SER A 227 -43.52 -19.08 15.84
N LYS A 228 -43.79 -17.79 15.62
CA LYS A 228 -44.99 -17.11 16.13
C LYS A 228 -46.23 -17.28 15.24
N LYS A 229 -46.07 -17.76 14.01
CA LYS A 229 -47.16 -17.95 13.04
C LYS A 229 -47.68 -19.40 12.99
N ASN A 230 -46.94 -20.34 13.57
CA ASN A 230 -47.34 -21.73 13.79
C ASN A 230 -47.83 -21.90 15.22
#